data_AF-A0A921JYI6-F1
#
_entry.id   AF-A0A921JYI6-F1
#
_cell.length_a   1.000
_cell.length_b   1.000
_cell.length_c   1.000
_cell.angle_alpha   90.00
_cell.angle_beta   90.00
_cell.angle_gamma   90.00
#
_symmetry.space_group_name_H-M   'P 1'
#
loop_
_entity.id
_entity.type
_entity.pdbx_description
1 polymer ?
#
loop_
_entity_poly.entity_id
_entity_poly.type
_entity_poly.pdbx_seq_one_letter_code
_entity_poly.pdbx_strand_id
1 'polypeptide(L)'
;MARPIRIHERGSDNPVFAETSLDMAKLSNDDPRMYSIADLGVHNRRRWRALSELEQYCLVEDMFAAHFDEYGDVKYATYLVTSQFVHSVLGRAVASFVHKGRIWDPYITNFYVRTNQEWGFDWVGVDDSTMRVLPDDRYASVDLPPTEMIVLPGESQMAYWLAGRAASSLGPVFASLSRLSHCTPAQMWSTTAREASYTAVIASRFGGTCREAAERRVQLVLGALEHAGHPVRRSRPLPSTLMDINPKRSRP
;
A
#
# COMPACT_ATOMS: atom_id res chain seq x y z
N MET A 1 -19.72 6.43 -23.18
CA MET A 1 -20.39 6.24 -21.88
C MET A 1 -19.53 5.31 -21.04
N ALA A 2 -18.97 5.80 -19.93
CA ALA A 2 -18.19 4.96 -19.02
C ALA A 2 -19.12 3.90 -18.40
N ARG A 3 -18.71 2.63 -18.41
CA ARG A 3 -19.45 1.56 -17.72
C ARG A 3 -19.47 1.90 -16.22
N PRO A 4 -20.62 1.81 -15.53
CA PRO A 4 -20.66 2.00 -14.09
C PRO A 4 -19.73 1.00 -13.41
N ILE A 5 -18.94 1.48 -12.44
CA ILE A 5 -18.09 0.69 -11.58
C ILE A 5 -18.99 -0.32 -10.84
N ARG A 6 -18.99 -1.57 -11.28
CA ARG A 6 -19.66 -2.65 -10.56
C ARG A 6 -18.65 -3.27 -9.62
N ILE A 7 -18.61 -2.78 -8.37
CA ILE A 7 -18.05 -3.57 -7.28
C ILE A 7 -19.05 -4.71 -7.06
N HIS A 8 -18.87 -5.79 -7.80
CA HIS A 8 -19.75 -6.97 -7.81
C HIS A 8 -19.60 -7.87 -6.57
N GLU A 9 -18.90 -7.40 -5.55
CA GLU A 9 -18.56 -8.17 -4.36
C GLU A 9 -19.20 -7.50 -3.13
N ARG A 10 -19.71 -8.29 -2.18
CA ARG A 10 -20.44 -7.82 -0.99
C ARG A 10 -19.64 -6.71 -0.27
N GLY A 11 -20.27 -5.57 0.00
CA GLY A 11 -19.66 -4.49 0.77
C GLY A 11 -19.40 -4.90 2.23
N SER A 12 -18.62 -4.11 2.95
CA SER A 12 -18.36 -4.31 4.38
C SER A 12 -19.59 -4.03 5.24
N ASP A 13 -19.77 -4.79 6.32
CA ASP A 13 -20.78 -4.50 7.34
C ASP A 13 -20.31 -3.34 8.27
N ASN A 14 -19.01 -2.97 8.26
CA ASN A 14 -18.50 -1.78 8.92
C ASN A 14 -18.76 -0.53 8.04
N PRO A 15 -19.58 0.43 8.49
CA PRO A 15 -19.98 1.57 7.68
C PRO A 15 -18.82 2.50 7.32
N VAL A 16 -17.86 2.70 8.25
CA VAL A 16 -16.70 3.57 8.04
C VAL A 16 -15.77 2.96 6.98
N PHE A 17 -15.55 1.65 7.07
CA PHE A 17 -14.74 0.92 6.09
C PHE A 17 -15.42 0.89 4.72
N ALA A 18 -16.70 0.55 4.66
CA ALA A 18 -17.47 0.45 3.42
C ALA A 18 -17.43 1.77 2.64
N GLU A 19 -17.72 2.88 3.29
CA GLU A 19 -17.65 4.20 2.68
C GLU A 19 -16.24 4.55 2.22
N THR A 20 -15.24 4.32 3.08
CA THR A 20 -13.86 4.67 2.76
C THR A 20 -13.39 3.89 1.53
N SER A 21 -13.64 2.58 1.48
CA SER A 21 -13.29 1.75 0.32
C SER A 21 -14.02 2.16 -0.96
N LEU A 22 -15.29 2.58 -0.87
CA LEU A 22 -16.03 3.12 -2.02
C LEU A 22 -15.47 4.44 -2.52
N ASP A 23 -15.05 5.33 -1.63
CA ASP A 23 -14.43 6.60 -2.02
C ASP A 23 -13.04 6.40 -2.60
N MET A 24 -12.25 5.49 -2.02
CA MET A 24 -10.95 5.10 -2.56
C MET A 24 -11.07 4.49 -3.96
N ALA A 25 -12.13 3.73 -4.23
CA ALA A 25 -12.41 3.17 -5.55
C ALA A 25 -12.57 4.26 -6.64
N LYS A 26 -12.99 5.48 -6.27
CA LYS A 26 -13.17 6.60 -7.20
C LYS A 26 -11.86 7.31 -7.58
N LEU A 27 -10.75 7.02 -6.88
CA LEU A 27 -9.44 7.62 -7.19
C LEU A 27 -8.84 7.07 -8.49
N SER A 28 -9.38 5.97 -9.03
CA SER A 28 -8.97 5.36 -10.28
C SER A 28 -10.19 4.98 -11.09
N ASN A 29 -10.38 5.65 -12.24
CA ASN A 29 -11.54 5.40 -13.11
C ASN A 29 -11.43 4.07 -13.87
N ASP A 30 -10.20 3.68 -14.25
CA ASP A 30 -9.96 2.50 -15.09
C ASP A 30 -9.90 1.22 -14.26
N ASP A 31 -9.34 1.31 -13.05
CA ASP A 31 -9.29 0.20 -12.10
C ASP A 31 -9.68 0.65 -10.68
N PRO A 32 -10.95 0.47 -10.29
CA PRO A 32 -11.43 0.81 -8.95
C PRO A 32 -10.74 0.00 -7.83
N ARG A 33 -10.14 -1.15 -8.15
CA ARG A 33 -9.38 -1.97 -7.19
C ARG A 33 -7.97 -1.45 -6.96
N MET A 34 -7.51 -0.44 -7.70
CA MET A 34 -6.17 0.15 -7.56
C MET A 34 -5.97 0.87 -6.21
N TYR A 35 -7.05 1.37 -5.60
CA TYR A 35 -7.00 2.07 -4.32
C TYR A 35 -7.95 1.53 -3.25
N SER A 36 -9.06 0.90 -3.63
CA SER A 36 -9.98 0.28 -2.67
C SER A 36 -9.42 -0.98 -2.01
N ILE A 37 -9.94 -1.32 -0.84
CA ILE A 37 -9.59 -2.53 -0.07
C ILE A 37 -10.83 -3.41 0.09
N ALA A 38 -10.65 -4.72 -0.02
CA ALA A 38 -11.68 -5.72 0.26
C ALA A 38 -11.84 -5.99 1.77
N ASP A 39 -13.06 -6.23 2.23
CA ASP A 39 -13.33 -6.72 3.60
C ASP A 39 -13.44 -8.26 3.60
N LEU A 40 -12.40 -8.94 4.05
CA LEU A 40 -12.35 -10.40 4.06
C LEU A 40 -13.10 -11.03 5.23
N GLY A 41 -13.65 -10.24 6.16
CA GLY A 41 -14.67 -10.70 7.10
C GLY A 41 -15.97 -11.11 6.39
N VAL A 42 -16.24 -10.55 5.20
CA VAL A 42 -17.47 -10.82 4.42
C VAL A 42 -17.22 -11.43 3.04
N HIS A 43 -15.99 -11.40 2.52
CA HIS A 43 -15.63 -12.03 1.23
C HIS A 43 -15.17 -13.50 1.37
N ASN A 44 -15.36 -14.26 0.29
CA ASN A 44 -14.79 -15.60 0.17
C ASN A 44 -13.26 -15.53 0.02
N ARG A 45 -12.54 -16.28 0.87
CA ARG A 45 -11.07 -16.27 0.96
C ARG A 45 -10.35 -17.22 0.00
N ARG A 46 -11.04 -18.01 -0.83
CA ARG A 46 -10.44 -19.08 -1.66
C ARG A 46 -9.26 -18.63 -2.54
N ARG A 47 -9.26 -17.38 -3.02
CA ARG A 47 -8.20 -16.81 -3.88
C ARG A 47 -7.25 -15.87 -3.14
N TRP A 48 -7.46 -15.65 -1.85
CA TRP A 48 -6.72 -14.69 -1.06
C TRP A 48 -5.60 -15.40 -0.31
N ARG A 49 -4.44 -14.76 -0.24
CA ARG A 49 -3.31 -15.23 0.54
C ARG A 49 -2.97 -14.24 1.63
N ALA A 50 -2.82 -14.72 2.85
CA ALA A 50 -2.40 -13.88 3.96
C ALA A 50 -0.96 -13.42 3.74
N LEU A 51 -0.68 -12.14 3.95
CA LEU A 51 0.68 -11.63 3.83
C LEU A 51 1.60 -12.25 4.90
N SER A 52 1.07 -12.65 6.05
CA SER A 52 1.80 -13.38 7.09
C SER A 52 2.30 -14.76 6.66
N GLU A 53 1.80 -15.30 5.55
CA GLU A 53 2.17 -16.62 5.01
C GLU A 53 3.06 -16.49 3.76
N LEU A 54 3.70 -15.32 3.57
CA LEU A 54 4.50 -14.99 2.37
C LEU A 54 5.52 -16.07 1.99
N GLU A 55 6.23 -16.65 2.97
CA GLU A 55 7.25 -17.69 2.74
C GLU A 55 6.62 -19.05 2.39
N GLN A 56 5.44 -19.37 2.93
CA GLN A 56 4.78 -20.65 2.67
C GLN A 56 4.33 -20.80 1.21
N TYR A 57 4.12 -19.67 0.55
CA TYR A 57 3.59 -19.61 -0.81
C TYR A 57 4.59 -19.03 -1.83
N CYS A 58 5.85 -18.83 -1.44
CA CYS A 58 6.91 -18.31 -2.30
C CYS A 58 6.52 -17.03 -3.06
N LEU A 59 5.64 -16.19 -2.48
CA LEU A 59 4.99 -15.11 -3.22
C LEU A 59 6.02 -14.10 -3.76
N VAL A 60 7.00 -13.73 -2.92
CA VAL A 60 8.02 -12.74 -3.28
C VAL A 60 8.96 -13.31 -4.34
N GLU A 61 9.32 -14.58 -4.18
CA GLU A 61 10.17 -15.36 -5.09
C GLU A 61 9.52 -15.49 -6.47
N ASP A 62 8.26 -15.89 -6.54
CA ASP A 62 7.51 -16.08 -7.79
C ASP A 62 7.32 -14.75 -8.54
N MET A 63 6.97 -13.67 -7.82
CA MET A 63 6.87 -12.33 -8.42
C MET A 63 8.22 -11.83 -8.94
N PHE A 64 9.30 -12.04 -8.18
CA PHE A 64 10.64 -11.64 -8.60
C PHE A 64 11.09 -12.43 -9.83
N ALA A 65 10.89 -13.75 -9.84
CA ALA A 65 11.23 -14.61 -10.96
C ALA A 65 10.48 -14.20 -12.23
N ALA A 66 9.16 -13.97 -12.13
CA ALA A 66 8.35 -13.53 -13.26
C ALA A 66 8.84 -12.21 -13.88
N HIS A 67 9.12 -11.19 -13.06
CA HIS A 67 9.65 -9.92 -13.57
C HIS A 67 11.09 -10.04 -14.08
N PHE A 68 11.92 -10.88 -13.47
CA PHE A 68 13.27 -11.11 -13.96
C PHE A 68 13.26 -11.83 -15.31
N ASP A 69 12.39 -12.83 -15.49
CA ASP A 69 12.24 -13.55 -16.76
C ASP A 69 11.73 -12.62 -17.88
N GLU A 70 10.88 -11.64 -17.56
CA GLU A 70 10.37 -10.67 -18.52
C GLU A 70 11.41 -9.59 -18.91
N TYR A 71 12.12 -9.03 -17.93
CA TYR A 71 12.95 -7.83 -18.14
C TYR A 71 14.47 -8.08 -18.14
N GLY A 72 14.92 -9.21 -17.61
CA GLY A 72 16.34 -9.61 -17.56
C GLY A 72 17.24 -8.78 -16.64
N ASP A 73 16.70 -7.85 -15.84
CA ASP A 73 17.47 -7.03 -14.91
C ASP A 73 17.03 -7.19 -13.46
N VAL A 74 17.97 -7.59 -12.61
CA VAL A 74 17.76 -7.87 -11.19
C VAL A 74 17.27 -6.64 -10.42
N LYS A 75 17.82 -5.45 -10.70
CA LYS A 75 17.47 -4.23 -9.95
C LYS A 75 16.09 -3.73 -10.32
N TYR A 76 15.73 -3.85 -11.60
CA TYR A 76 14.42 -3.46 -12.10
C TYR A 76 13.33 -4.43 -11.65
N ALA A 77 13.58 -5.75 -11.72
CA ALA A 77 12.67 -6.74 -11.13
C ALA A 77 12.45 -6.48 -9.63
N THR A 78 13.53 -6.20 -8.89
CA THR A 78 13.42 -5.81 -7.47
C THR A 78 12.58 -4.56 -7.27
N TYR A 79 12.75 -3.54 -8.13
CA TYR A 79 11.96 -2.32 -8.08
C TYR A 79 10.48 -2.60 -8.27
N LEU A 80 10.11 -3.39 -9.29
CA LEU A 80 8.72 -3.69 -9.60
C LEU A 80 8.03 -4.40 -8.42
N VAL A 81 8.66 -5.44 -7.87
CA VAL A 81 8.11 -6.13 -6.69
C VAL A 81 8.04 -5.18 -5.49
N THR A 82 9.09 -4.39 -5.24
CA THR A 82 9.11 -3.40 -4.15
C THR A 82 7.97 -2.39 -4.29
N SER A 83 7.82 -1.79 -5.47
CA SER A 83 6.81 -0.78 -5.78
C SER A 83 5.41 -1.35 -5.57
N GLN A 84 5.16 -2.57 -6.05
CA GLN A 84 3.87 -3.24 -5.91
C GLN A 84 3.49 -3.52 -4.44
N PHE A 85 4.41 -4.05 -3.63
CA PHE A 85 4.16 -4.24 -2.19
C PHE A 85 4.00 -2.92 -1.45
N VAL A 86 4.83 -1.92 -1.75
CA VAL A 86 4.72 -0.59 -1.13
C VAL A 86 3.38 0.05 -1.46
N HIS A 87 2.98 0.07 -2.73
CA HIS A 87 1.69 0.64 -3.13
C HIS A 87 0.54 -0.07 -2.41
N SER A 88 0.56 -1.40 -2.39
CA SER A 88 -0.46 -2.20 -1.71
C SER A 88 -0.55 -1.95 -0.21
N VAL A 89 0.57 -1.98 0.51
CA VAL A 89 0.58 -1.89 1.98
C VAL A 89 0.48 -0.43 2.44
N LEU A 90 1.36 0.44 1.92
CA LEU A 90 1.52 1.81 2.39
C LEU A 90 0.83 2.81 1.48
N GLY A 91 1.00 2.70 0.15
CA GLY A 91 0.48 3.67 -0.81
C GLY A 91 -1.02 3.88 -0.65
N ARG A 92 -1.80 2.79 -0.68
CA ARG A 92 -3.26 2.84 -0.49
C ARG A 92 -3.66 3.45 0.86
N ALA A 93 -2.96 3.08 1.94
CA ALA A 93 -3.21 3.62 3.28
C ALA A 93 -2.89 5.12 3.36
N VAL A 94 -1.81 5.56 2.70
CA VAL A 94 -1.45 6.98 2.53
C VAL A 94 -2.50 7.71 1.70
N ALA A 95 -3.00 7.14 0.60
CA ALA A 95 -4.08 7.73 -0.17
C ALA A 95 -5.34 7.92 0.69
N SER A 96 -5.69 6.94 1.54
CA SER A 96 -6.83 7.04 2.44
C SER A 96 -6.62 8.10 3.51
N PHE A 97 -5.42 8.14 4.10
CA PHE A 97 -5.07 9.15 5.10
C PHE A 97 -5.12 10.55 4.49
N VAL A 98 -4.51 10.75 3.32
CA VAL A 98 -4.52 12.02 2.59
C VAL A 98 -5.95 12.40 2.24
N HIS A 99 -6.70 11.51 1.60
CA HIS A 99 -8.01 11.82 1.06
C HIS A 99 -9.08 12.02 2.15
N LYS A 100 -9.10 11.14 3.15
CA LYS A 100 -10.18 11.02 4.14
C LYS A 100 -9.77 11.27 5.59
N GLY A 101 -8.49 11.28 5.92
CA GLY A 101 -8.08 11.25 7.33
C GLY A 101 -8.41 9.93 8.02
N ARG A 102 -8.50 8.84 7.23
CA ARG A 102 -8.86 7.50 7.71
C ARG A 102 -7.82 6.49 7.27
N ILE A 103 -7.63 5.42 8.04
CA ILE A 103 -6.69 4.34 7.71
C ILE A 103 -7.24 3.01 8.22
N TRP A 104 -7.21 1.96 7.40
CA TRP A 104 -7.30 0.57 7.86
C TRP A 104 -5.97 0.11 8.47
N ASP A 105 -5.90 -1.11 8.98
CA ASP A 105 -4.66 -1.67 9.49
C ASP A 105 -3.89 -2.45 8.42
N PRO A 106 -2.74 -1.93 7.91
CA PRO A 106 -1.96 -2.61 6.89
C PRO A 106 -1.01 -3.66 7.46
N TYR A 107 -1.14 -4.02 8.74
CA TYR A 107 -0.27 -4.99 9.39
C TYR A 107 -0.37 -6.39 8.80
N ILE A 108 0.74 -7.12 8.88
CA ILE A 108 0.97 -8.33 8.12
C ILE A 108 -0.05 -9.44 8.39
N THR A 109 -0.56 -9.55 9.63
CA THR A 109 -1.58 -10.54 9.99
C THR A 109 -2.99 -10.11 9.64
N ASN A 110 -3.19 -8.83 9.33
CA ASN A 110 -4.46 -8.30 8.86
C ASN A 110 -4.54 -8.23 7.34
N PHE A 111 -3.41 -8.27 6.64
CA PHE A 111 -3.33 -7.92 5.23
C PHE A 111 -3.31 -9.15 4.33
N TYR A 112 -4.08 -9.10 3.25
CA TYR A 112 -4.22 -10.18 2.29
C TYR A 112 -4.06 -9.66 0.87
N VAL A 113 -3.49 -10.49 0.01
CA VAL A 113 -3.30 -10.19 -1.39
C VAL A 113 -4.03 -11.22 -2.26
N ARG A 114 -4.53 -10.76 -3.39
CA ARG A 114 -5.06 -11.61 -4.46
C ARG A 114 -4.23 -11.32 -5.71
N THR A 115 -3.65 -12.37 -6.28
CA THR A 115 -2.79 -12.26 -7.46
C THR A 115 -3.58 -12.54 -8.75
N ASN A 116 -3.14 -11.92 -9.85
CA ASN A 116 -3.53 -12.25 -11.21
C ASN A 116 -2.61 -13.35 -11.79
N GLN A 117 -2.79 -13.67 -13.08
CA GLN A 117 -2.01 -14.68 -13.79
C GLN A 117 -0.56 -14.24 -14.07
N GLU A 118 -0.26 -12.94 -14.01
CA GLU A 118 1.05 -12.35 -14.22
C GLU A 118 1.76 -12.02 -12.89
N TRP A 119 1.32 -12.67 -11.80
CA TRP A 119 1.83 -12.50 -10.44
C TRP A 119 1.66 -11.10 -9.82
N GLY A 120 1.09 -10.15 -10.55
CA GLY A 120 0.68 -8.87 -10.01
C GLY A 120 -0.50 -9.00 -9.05
N PHE A 121 -0.62 -8.07 -8.10
CA PHE A 121 -1.80 -7.96 -7.25
C PHE A 121 -2.98 -7.41 -8.04
N ASP A 122 -4.03 -8.21 -8.18
CA ASP A 122 -5.30 -7.78 -8.78
C ASP A 122 -6.19 -7.06 -7.75
N TRP A 123 -5.97 -7.33 -6.45
CA TRP A 123 -6.62 -6.67 -5.33
C TRP A 123 -5.93 -6.99 -4.00
N VAL A 124 -6.29 -6.22 -2.99
CA VAL A 124 -5.83 -6.36 -1.61
C VAL A 124 -7.01 -6.26 -0.66
N GLY A 125 -6.90 -6.90 0.49
CA GLY A 125 -7.97 -7.01 1.46
C GLY A 125 -7.45 -6.99 2.88
N VAL A 126 -8.34 -6.69 3.81
CA VAL A 126 -8.08 -6.82 5.24
C VAL A 126 -9.08 -7.77 5.88
N ASP A 127 -8.68 -8.46 6.95
CA ASP A 127 -9.58 -9.32 7.72
C ASP A 127 -10.40 -8.49 8.73
N ASP A 128 -9.71 -7.74 9.57
CA ASP A 128 -10.24 -6.74 10.47
C ASP A 128 -10.40 -5.40 9.73
N SER A 129 -11.67 -5.00 9.54
CA SER A 129 -12.08 -3.76 8.89
C SER A 129 -12.09 -2.55 9.83
N THR A 130 -11.65 -2.68 11.09
CA THR A 130 -11.58 -1.56 12.05
C THR A 130 -10.79 -0.38 11.48
N MET A 131 -11.45 0.78 11.38
CA MET A 131 -10.88 2.00 10.83
C MET A 131 -10.27 2.88 11.92
N ARG A 132 -9.14 3.51 11.63
CA ARG A 132 -8.57 4.59 12.45
C ARG A 132 -8.98 5.90 11.81
N VAL A 133 -9.55 6.81 12.59
CA VAL A 133 -10.06 8.11 12.11
C VAL A 133 -9.49 9.26 12.93
N LEU A 134 -9.56 10.48 12.40
CA LEU A 134 -9.21 11.70 13.11
C LEU A 134 -10.40 12.27 13.89
N PRO A 135 -10.19 13.14 14.90
CA PRO A 135 -11.27 13.69 15.73
C PRO A 135 -12.29 14.56 14.97
N ASP A 136 -11.91 15.08 13.81
CA ASP A 136 -12.75 15.88 12.91
C ASP A 136 -13.55 15.03 11.91
N ASP A 137 -13.38 13.70 11.92
CA ASP A 137 -14.18 12.81 11.08
C ASP A 137 -15.65 12.83 11.50
N ARG A 138 -16.56 12.80 10.51
CA ARG A 138 -18.01 12.75 10.78
C ARG A 138 -18.45 11.55 11.63
N TYR A 139 -17.68 10.46 11.58
CA TYR A 139 -17.95 9.28 12.40
C TYR A 139 -17.42 9.42 13.84
N ALA A 140 -16.50 10.36 14.12
CA ALA A 140 -15.93 10.53 15.45
C ALA A 140 -16.96 10.98 16.51
N SER A 141 -18.05 11.63 16.09
CA SER A 141 -19.18 11.97 16.96
C SER A 141 -20.24 10.87 17.07
N VAL A 142 -20.13 9.81 16.27
CA VAL A 142 -21.02 8.66 16.31
C VAL A 142 -20.41 7.64 17.27
N ASP A 143 -21.21 7.17 18.23
CA ASP A 143 -20.78 6.14 19.19
C ASP A 143 -20.77 4.75 18.52
N LEU A 144 -19.82 4.54 17.61
CA LEU A 144 -19.56 3.25 16.97
C LEU A 144 -18.69 2.37 17.88
N PRO A 145 -18.87 1.04 17.86
CA PRO A 145 -18.06 0.15 18.68
C PRO A 145 -16.57 0.19 18.25
N PRO A 146 -15.62 -0.07 19.17
CA PRO A 146 -14.19 -0.12 18.85
C PRO A 146 -13.78 -1.13 17.78
N THR A 147 -14.64 -2.13 17.51
CA THR A 147 -14.48 -3.12 16.43
C THR A 147 -14.80 -2.55 15.04
N GLU A 148 -15.34 -1.35 14.96
CA GLU A 148 -15.60 -0.66 13.70
C GLU A 148 -14.67 0.54 13.52
N MET A 149 -14.39 1.26 14.62
CA MET A 149 -13.66 2.52 14.55
C MET A 149 -12.86 2.82 15.82
N ILE A 150 -11.67 3.38 15.65
CA ILE A 150 -10.83 3.94 16.70
C ILE A 150 -10.47 5.38 16.33
N VAL A 151 -10.78 6.34 17.21
CA VAL A 151 -10.39 7.74 17.03
C VAL A 151 -8.97 7.94 17.54
N LEU A 152 -8.06 8.43 16.69
CA LEU A 152 -6.70 8.80 17.08
C LEU A 152 -6.63 10.29 17.42
N PRO A 153 -5.72 10.72 18.34
CA PRO A 153 -5.67 12.11 18.80
C PRO A 153 -5.33 13.16 17.73
N GLY A 154 -4.70 12.75 16.63
CA GLY A 154 -4.29 13.67 15.57
C GLY A 154 -3.48 13.01 14.46
N GLU A 155 -3.14 13.82 13.45
CA GLU A 155 -2.43 13.38 12.24
C GLU A 155 -1.07 12.77 12.55
N SER A 156 -0.33 13.29 13.53
CA SER A 156 0.99 12.77 13.91
C SER A 156 0.89 11.36 14.50
N GLN A 157 -0.05 11.12 15.42
CA GLN A 157 -0.27 9.80 16.02
C GLN A 157 -0.74 8.79 14.96
N MET A 158 -1.60 9.23 14.05
CA MET A 158 -2.05 8.44 12.91
C MET A 158 -0.88 8.06 11.98
N ALA A 159 0.03 9.00 11.69
CA ALA A 159 1.21 8.75 10.88
C ALA A 159 2.21 7.79 11.54
N TYR A 160 2.48 7.95 12.84
CA TYR A 160 3.33 7.02 13.61
C TYR A 160 2.75 5.61 13.65
N TRP A 161 1.44 5.51 13.90
CA TRP A 161 0.75 4.23 13.90
C TRP A 161 0.85 3.56 12.52
N LEU A 162 0.50 4.28 11.45
CA LEU A 162 0.60 3.77 10.08
C LEU A 162 2.02 3.31 9.73
N ALA A 163 3.04 4.12 10.04
CA ALA A 163 4.42 3.80 9.76
C ALA A 163 4.86 2.48 10.43
N GLY A 164 4.52 2.28 11.70
CA GLY A 164 4.84 1.05 12.42
C GLY A 164 4.13 -0.19 11.85
N ARG A 165 2.85 -0.08 11.52
CA ARG A 165 2.07 -1.19 10.94
C ARG A 165 2.58 -1.56 9.55
N ALA A 166 2.79 -0.56 8.68
CA ALA A 166 3.32 -0.78 7.33
C ALA A 166 4.75 -1.33 7.36
N ALA A 167 5.60 -0.87 8.27
CA ALA A 167 6.96 -1.38 8.42
C ALA A 167 7.01 -2.85 8.83
N SER A 168 6.08 -3.28 9.68
CA SER A 168 5.96 -4.69 10.06
C SER A 168 5.58 -5.59 8.88
N SER A 169 4.87 -5.06 7.88
CA SER A 169 4.48 -5.79 6.67
C SER A 169 5.56 -5.75 5.58
N LEU A 170 6.18 -4.59 5.36
CA LEU A 170 7.18 -4.39 4.31
C LEU A 170 8.57 -4.95 4.69
N GLY A 171 8.91 -4.96 5.98
CA GLY A 171 10.20 -5.45 6.46
C GLY A 171 10.52 -6.89 6.00
N PRO A 172 9.64 -7.87 6.28
CA PRO A 172 9.83 -9.25 5.83
C PRO A 172 9.92 -9.40 4.29
N VAL A 173 9.11 -8.63 3.54
CA VAL A 173 9.16 -8.62 2.07
C VAL A 173 10.52 -8.12 1.59
N PHE A 174 11.02 -7.01 2.13
CA PHE A 174 12.31 -6.44 1.75
C PHE A 174 13.48 -7.34 2.16
N ALA A 175 13.35 -8.05 3.27
CA ALA A 175 14.32 -9.07 3.68
C ALA A 175 14.35 -10.24 2.70
N SER A 176 13.19 -10.74 2.24
CA SER A 176 13.14 -11.79 1.22
C SER A 176 13.73 -11.31 -0.12
N LEU A 177 13.30 -10.16 -0.63
CA LEU A 177 13.85 -9.59 -1.87
C LEU A 177 15.36 -9.38 -1.81
N SER A 178 15.90 -8.96 -0.65
CA SER A 178 17.34 -8.74 -0.50
C SER A 178 18.15 -10.02 -0.68
N ARG A 179 17.60 -11.17 -0.27
CA ARG A 179 18.21 -12.49 -0.50
C ARG A 179 18.21 -12.89 -1.98
N LEU A 180 17.18 -12.49 -2.73
CA LEU A 180 17.01 -12.83 -4.14
C LEU A 180 17.82 -11.95 -5.09
N SER A 181 17.96 -10.65 -4.78
CA SER A 181 18.47 -9.67 -5.74
C SER A 181 19.80 -9.02 -5.38
N HIS A 182 20.34 -9.31 -4.20
CA HIS A 182 21.49 -8.62 -3.61
C HIS A 182 21.31 -7.10 -3.45
N CYS A 183 20.11 -6.56 -3.68
CA CYS A 183 19.77 -5.19 -3.35
C CYS A 183 19.58 -5.06 -1.84
N THR A 184 19.91 -3.90 -1.29
CA THR A 184 19.77 -3.66 0.15
C THR A 184 18.34 -3.27 0.51
N PRO A 185 17.83 -3.62 1.70
CA PRO A 185 16.55 -3.12 2.19
C PRO A 185 16.50 -1.58 2.24
N ALA A 186 17.65 -0.92 2.45
CA ALA A 186 17.75 0.53 2.46
C ALA A 186 17.34 1.16 1.10
N GLN A 187 17.68 0.52 -0.02
CA GLN A 187 17.27 0.97 -1.35
C GLN A 187 15.75 0.81 -1.57
N MET A 188 15.16 -0.28 -1.04
CA MET A 188 13.71 -0.52 -1.11
C MET A 188 12.92 0.47 -0.24
N TRP A 189 13.44 0.81 0.94
CA TRP A 189 12.91 1.89 1.77
C TRP A 189 12.96 3.26 1.07
N SER A 190 13.99 3.54 0.28
CA SER A 190 14.02 4.78 -0.52
C SER A 190 13.01 4.78 -1.68
N THR A 191 12.72 3.62 -2.29
CA THR A 191 11.58 3.47 -3.20
C THR A 191 10.25 3.76 -2.49
N THR A 192 10.14 3.41 -1.21
CA THR A 192 8.93 3.64 -0.41
C THR A 192 8.53 5.12 -0.34
N ALA A 193 9.51 6.02 -0.17
CA ALA A 193 9.24 7.46 -0.16
C ALA A 193 8.66 7.97 -1.48
N ARG A 194 9.20 7.46 -2.60
CA ARG A 194 8.76 7.87 -3.95
C ARG A 194 7.32 7.43 -4.20
N GLU A 195 7.02 6.16 -3.93
CA GLU A 195 5.67 5.62 -4.11
C GLU A 195 4.65 6.34 -3.21
N ALA A 196 4.94 6.49 -1.92
CA ALA A 196 4.02 7.19 -1.00
C ALA A 196 3.75 8.64 -1.43
N SER A 197 4.80 9.35 -1.88
CA SER A 197 4.66 10.72 -2.39
C SER A 197 3.84 10.77 -3.68
N TYR A 198 4.07 9.84 -4.61
CA TYR A 198 3.30 9.72 -5.84
C TYR A 198 1.82 9.45 -5.54
N THR A 199 1.54 8.49 -4.65
CA THR A 199 0.17 8.18 -4.23
C THR A 199 -0.53 9.36 -3.58
N ALA A 200 0.16 10.15 -2.75
CA ALA A 200 -0.40 11.36 -2.13
C ALA A 200 -0.82 12.40 -3.18
N VAL A 201 -0.03 12.57 -4.25
CA VAL A 201 -0.38 13.45 -5.38
C VAL A 201 -1.62 12.95 -6.11
N ILE A 202 -1.72 11.64 -6.38
CA ILE A 202 -2.90 11.05 -7.03
C ILE A 202 -4.14 11.23 -6.15
N ALA A 203 -4.06 10.89 -4.87
CA ALA A 203 -5.15 11.02 -3.92
C ALA A 203 -5.60 12.48 -3.75
N SER A 204 -4.68 13.44 -3.71
CA SER A 204 -5.01 14.86 -3.69
C SER A 204 -5.73 15.30 -4.95
N ARG A 205 -5.20 14.96 -6.13
CA ARG A 205 -5.73 15.39 -7.42
C ARG A 205 -7.12 14.84 -7.70
N PHE A 206 -7.34 13.54 -7.46
CA PHE A 206 -8.60 12.87 -7.80
C PHE A 206 -9.58 12.81 -6.63
N GLY A 207 -9.11 12.94 -5.40
CA GLY A 207 -9.94 13.02 -4.20
C GLY A 207 -10.40 14.43 -3.85
N GLY A 208 -9.93 15.47 -4.54
CA GLY A 208 -10.28 16.85 -4.24
C GLY A 208 -9.70 17.39 -2.93
N THR A 209 -8.68 16.72 -2.38
CA THR A 209 -7.99 17.17 -1.17
C THR A 209 -6.97 18.25 -1.51
N CYS A 210 -6.92 19.31 -0.70
CA CYS A 210 -5.90 20.36 -0.78
C CYS A 210 -4.48 19.76 -0.81
N ARG A 211 -3.66 20.23 -1.76
CA ARG A 211 -2.31 19.72 -1.99
C ARG A 211 -1.42 19.90 -0.77
N GLU A 212 -1.51 21.03 -0.09
CA GLU A 212 -0.71 21.35 1.09
C GLU A 212 -1.04 20.39 2.26
N ALA A 213 -2.31 20.00 2.40
CA ALA A 213 -2.72 18.98 3.37
C ALA A 213 -2.21 17.58 3.00
N ALA A 214 -2.23 17.23 1.71
CA ALA A 214 -1.69 15.98 1.21
C ALA A 214 -0.18 15.87 1.43
N GLU A 215 0.56 16.92 1.09
CA GLU A 215 2.01 17.04 1.31
C GLU A 215 2.33 16.93 2.80
N ARG A 216 1.62 17.67 3.67
CA ARG A 216 1.82 17.57 5.13
C ARG A 216 1.63 16.13 5.63
N ARG A 217 0.52 15.47 5.27
CA ARG A 217 0.20 14.11 5.73
C ARG A 217 1.23 13.07 5.27
N VAL A 218 1.65 13.12 4.00
CA VAL A 218 2.68 12.18 3.53
C VAL A 218 4.03 12.45 4.20
N GLN A 219 4.39 13.72 4.42
CA GLN A 219 5.64 14.05 5.13
C GLN A 219 5.63 13.58 6.59
N LEU A 220 4.48 13.60 7.28
CA LEU A 220 4.34 13.01 8.61
C LEU A 220 4.63 11.50 8.60
N VAL A 221 4.08 10.77 7.62
CA VAL A 221 4.31 9.31 7.49
C VAL A 221 5.78 9.01 7.18
N LEU A 222 6.39 9.75 6.26
CA LEU A 222 7.81 9.57 5.93
C LEU A 222 8.72 9.93 7.11
N GLY A 223 8.41 11.00 7.85
CA GLY A 223 9.14 11.36 9.07
C GLY A 223 9.01 10.29 10.16
N ALA A 224 7.83 9.69 10.32
CA ALA A 224 7.63 8.58 11.25
C ALA A 224 8.42 7.32 10.86
N LEU A 225 8.50 6.98 9.57
CA LEU A 225 9.35 5.89 9.08
C LEU A 225 10.84 6.16 9.35
N GLU A 226 11.31 7.39 9.14
CA GLU A 226 12.69 7.77 9.47
C GLU A 226 12.98 7.71 10.97
N HIS A 227 12.04 8.15 11.80
CA HIS A 227 12.15 8.06 13.25
C HIS A 227 12.23 6.61 13.72
N ALA A 228 11.51 5.70 13.05
CA ALA A 228 11.59 4.25 13.28
C ALA A 228 12.87 3.60 12.71
N GLY A 229 13.77 4.37 12.09
CA GLY A 229 15.06 3.89 11.58
C GLY A 229 15.06 3.43 10.12
N HIS A 230 13.98 3.65 9.37
CA HIS A 230 13.92 3.28 7.95
C HIS A 230 14.46 4.39 7.04
N PRO A 231 15.47 4.13 6.19
CA PRO A 231 16.16 5.16 5.42
C PRO A 231 15.40 5.56 4.14
N VAL A 232 14.23 6.18 4.29
CA VAL A 232 13.36 6.51 3.17
C VAL A 232 13.84 7.73 2.34
N ARG A 233 14.72 8.58 2.87
CA ARG A 233 15.29 9.74 2.15
C ARG A 233 16.80 9.65 1.88
N ARG A 234 17.48 8.69 2.49
CA ARG A 234 18.96 8.71 2.63
C ARG A 234 19.69 7.75 1.69
N SER A 235 18.97 6.94 0.92
CA SER A 235 19.59 5.99 -0.03
C SER A 235 19.17 6.29 -1.46
N ARG A 236 19.99 5.85 -2.41
CA ARG A 236 19.61 5.90 -3.83
C ARG A 236 18.49 4.88 -4.08
N PRO A 237 17.34 5.28 -4.63
CA PRO A 237 16.27 4.35 -4.94
C PRO A 237 16.69 3.37 -6.04
N LEU A 238 15.97 2.25 -6.14
CA LEU A 238 16.10 1.33 -7.26
C LEU A 238 15.69 2.00 -8.57
N PRO A 239 16.27 1.59 -9.72
CA PRO A 239 15.91 2.14 -11.03
C PRO A 239 14.42 1.93 -11.29
N SER A 240 13.75 3.00 -11.71
CA SER A 240 12.29 3.03 -11.84
C SER A 240 11.79 2.74 -13.25
N THR A 241 12.70 2.80 -14.21
CA THR A 241 12.47 2.52 -15.62
C THR A 241 13.65 1.74 -16.19
N LEU A 242 13.44 1.04 -17.30
CA LEU A 242 14.53 0.38 -18.03
C LEU A 242 15.63 1.36 -18.48
N MET A 243 15.28 2.63 -18.71
CA MET A 243 16.24 3.68 -19.10
C MET A 243 17.18 4.08 -17.95
N ASP A 244 16.77 3.86 -16.69
CA ASP A 244 17.61 4.11 -15.51
C ASP A 244 18.70 3.03 -15.33
N ILE A 245 18.59 1.91 -16.06
CA ILE A 245 19.56 0.82 -16.06
C ILE A 245 20.73 1.21 -16.96
N ASN A 246 21.95 1.02 -16.48
CA ASN A 246 23.18 1.52 -17.10
C ASN A 246 23.25 1.24 -18.62
N PRO A 247 23.16 2.27 -19.50
CA PRO A 247 23.11 2.08 -20.95
C PRO A 247 24.41 1.54 -21.56
N LYS A 248 25.49 1.40 -20.77
CA LYS A 248 26.82 0.94 -21.23
C LYS A 248 27.20 -0.48 -20.80
N ARG A 249 26.29 -1.29 -20.23
CA ARG A 249 26.55 -2.69 -19.88
C ARG A 249 25.51 -3.64 -20.47
N SER A 250 25.46 -3.68 -21.80
CA SER A 250 24.68 -4.67 -22.54
C SER A 250 25.35 -4.99 -23.88
N ARG A 251 26.58 -5.50 -23.85
CA ARG A 251 27.09 -6.48 -24.83
C ARG A 251 28.04 -7.46 -24.15
N PRO A 252 28.01 -8.75 -24.51
CA PRO A 252 29.01 -9.72 -24.09
C PRO A 252 30.43 -9.32 -24.53
#